data_AF-A0A1D3TVL3-F1
#
_entry.id   AF-A0A1D3TVL3-F1
#
_cell.length_a   1.000
_cell.length_b   1.000
_cell.length_c   1.000
_cell.angle_alpha   90.00
_cell.angle_beta   90.00
_cell.angle_gamma   90.00
#
_symmetry.space_group_name_H-M   'P 1'
#
loop_
_entity.id
_entity.type
_entity.pdbx_description
1 polymer ?
#
loop_
_entity_poly.entity_id
_entity_poly.type
_entity_poly.pdbx_seq_one_letter_code
_entity_poly.pdbx_strand_id
1 'polypeptide(L)' 'MEYLTTIEMSEKWNITPRRIGVLCSEGRIDGAIKKGKTWLGINE' A
#
# COMPACT_ATOMS: atom_id res chain seq x y z
N MET A 1 1.83 13.98 6.32
CA MET A 1 1.47 12.56 6.08
C MET A 1 1.49 12.33 4.59
N GLU A 2 2.65 11.95 4.07
CA GLU A 2 2.75 11.50 2.68
C GLU A 2 2.22 10.07 2.60
N TYR A 3 1.04 9.91 2.00
CA TYR A 3 0.49 8.60 1.72
C TYR A 3 1.02 8.16 0.36
N LEU A 4 1.67 7.01 0.31
CA LEU A 4 2.01 6.36 -0.95
C LEU A 4 0.77 5.63 -1.45
N THR A 5 0.48 5.83 -2.73
CA THR A 5 -0.51 5.03 -3.44
C THR A 5 0.00 3.60 -3.64
N THR A 6 -0.92 2.68 -3.93
CA THR A 6 -0.57 1.29 -4.24
C THR A 6 0.42 1.18 -5.40
N ILE A 7 0.40 2.15 -6.34
CA ILE A 7 1.33 2.20 -7.49
C ILE A 7 2.72 2.61 -7.05
N GLU A 8 2.86 3.71 -6.29
CA GLU A 8 4.18 4.15 -5.82
C GLU A 8 4.83 3.12 -4.91
N MET A 9 4.05 2.46 -4.05
CA MET A 9 4.54 1.33 -3.26
C MET A 9 4.96 0.14 -4.14
N SER A 10 4.24 -0.11 -5.24
CA SER A 10 4.58 -1.18 -6.18
C SER A 10 5.92 -0.95 -6.86
N GLU A 11 6.22 0.31 -7.22
CA GLU A 11 7.50 0.71 -7.79
C GLU A 11 8.61 0.67 -6.74
N LYS A 12 8.37 1.21 -5.54
CA LYS A 12 9.36 1.28 -4.46
C LYS A 12 9.80 -0.10 -3.96
N TRP A 13 8.85 -1.03 -3.82
CA TRP A 13 9.13 -2.38 -3.35
C TRP A 13 9.31 -3.39 -4.47
N ASN A 14 9.20 -2.96 -5.73
CA ASN A 14 9.30 -3.79 -6.92
C ASN A 14 8.37 -5.03 -6.85
N ILE A 15 7.15 -4.84 -6.34
CA ILE A 15 6.12 -5.87 -6.23
C ILE A 15 4.86 -5.41 -6.93
N THR A 16 4.01 -6.35 -7.38
CA THR A 16 2.78 -5.96 -8.07
C THR A 16 1.77 -5.26 -7.14
N PRO A 17 0.93 -4.33 -7.64
CA PRO A 17 -0.13 -3.68 -6.86
C PRO A 17 -1.08 -4.68 -6.19
N ARG A 18 -1.30 -5.84 -6.83
CA ARG A 18 -2.07 -6.95 -6.26
C ARG A 18 -1.43 -7.48 -4.98
N ARG A 19 -0.10 -7.66 -4.97
CA ARG A 19 0.64 -8.13 -3.80
C ARG A 19 0.58 -7.11 -2.67
N ILE A 20 0.64 -5.82 -2.99
CA ILE A 20 0.50 -4.73 -2.02
C ILE A 20 -0.88 -4.80 -1.36
N GLY A 21 -1.95 -4.97 -2.14
CA GLY A 21 -3.30 -5.13 -1.59
C GLY A 21 -3.43 -6.33 -0.64
N VAL A 22 -2.73 -7.43 -0.91
CA VAL A 22 -2.65 -8.58 0.01
C VAL A 22 -1.91 -8.20 1.29
N LEU A 23 -0.73 -7.57 1.19
CA LEU A 23 0.05 -7.14 2.36
C LEU A 23 -0.71 -6.14 3.24
N CYS A 24 -1.44 -5.20 2.63
CA CYS A 24 -2.32 -4.28 3.36
C CYS A 24 -3.48 -5.04 4.03
N SER A 25 -4.08 -6.02 3.34
CA SER A 25 -5.17 -6.83 3.91
C SER A 25 -4.70 -7.76 5.02
N GLU A 26 -3.46 -8.23 4.96
CA GLU A 26 -2.78 -9.01 6.00
C GLU A 26 -2.30 -8.14 7.18
N GLY A 27 -2.44 -6.81 7.11
CA GLY A 27 -1.95 -5.89 8.14
C GLY A 27 -0.43 -5.81 8.23
N ARG A 28 0.29 -6.19 7.17
CA ARG A 28 1.75 -6.16 7.12
C ARG A 28 2.33 -4.79 6.78
N ILE A 29 1.49 -3.87 6.32
CA ILE A 29 1.87 -2.49 6.00
C ILE A 29 1.24 -1.61 7.07
N ASP A 30 2.09 -1.06 7.93
CA ASP A 30 1.65 -0.17 8.99
C ASP A 30 1.03 1.09 8.37
N GLY A 31 -0.04 1.59 9.01
CA GLY A 31 -0.88 2.69 8.51
C GLY A 31 -1.44 2.50 7.10
N ALA A 32 -1.62 1.26 6.64
CA ALA A 32 -2.39 0.99 5.43
C ALA A 32 -3.87 1.36 5.61
N ILE A 33 -4.34 2.36 4.87
CA ILE A 33 -5.72 2.84 4.86
C ILE A 33 -6.38 2.45 3.54
N LYS A 34 -7.51 1.74 3.63
CA LYS A 34 -8.34 1.44 2.47
C LYS A 34 -9.27 2.61 2.16
N LYS A 35 -9.07 3.26 1.02
CA LYS A 35 -9.95 4.32 0.52
C LYS A 35 -10.67 3.85 -0.74
N GLY A 36 -11.90 3.39 -0.58
CA GLY A 36 -12.70 2.79 -1.66
C GLY A 36 -12.09 1.47 -2.15
N LYS A 37 -11.65 1.43 -3.41
CA LYS A 37 -10.98 0.26 -4.02
C LYS A 37 -9.45 0.30 -3.92
N THR A 38 -8.88 1.37 -3.38
CA THR A 38 -7.43 1.62 -3.38
C THR A 38 -6.86 1.52 -1.98
N TRP A 39 -5.66 0.99 -1.86
CA TRP A 39 -4.90 0.98 -0.62
C TRP A 39 -3.89 2.12 -0.64
N LEU A 40 -3.94 2.94 0.39
CA LEU A 40 -2.93 3.95 0.71
C LEU A 40 -2.10 3.36 1.82
N GLY A 41 -0.78 3.47 1.78
CA GLY A 41 0.02 3.20 2.97
C GLY A 41 0.89 4.38 3.30
N ILE A 42 1.25 4.50 4.56
CA ILE A 42 2.15 5.56 5.03
C ILE A 42 3.58 5.19 4.64
N ASN A 43 4.31 6.16 4.10
CA ASN A 43 5.75 6.11 4.17
C ASN A 43 6.13 6.64 5.57
N GLU A 44 7.07 6.00 6.25
CA GLU A 44 7.76 6.60 7.39
C GLU A 44 8.41 7.93 6.97
#